data_AF-A0A660UPY2-F1
#
_entry.id   AF-A0A660UPY2-F1
#
_cell.length_a   1.000
_cell.length_b   1.000
_cell.length_c   1.000
_cell.angle_alpha   90.00
_cell.angle_beta   90.00
_cell.angle_gamma   90.00
#
_symmetry.space_group_name_H-M   'P 1'
#
loop_
_entity.id
_entity.type
_entity.pdbx_description
1 polymer ?
#
loop_
_entity_poly.entity_id
_entity_poly.type
_entity_poly.pdbx_seq_one_letter_code
_entity_poly.pdbx_strand_id
1 'polypeptide(L)'
;MTTLGRLEKVELRDVWANEASDFTPWLAGEDNIKLLGDTIGLELEVEAQEESVGPFRADILCKDTANNNWVLIENQLERTDHTHMGQLIT
;
A
#
# COMPACT_ATOMS: atom_id res chain seq x y z
N MET A 1 -13.52 11.03 31.14
CA MET A 1 -13.45 9.56 30.97
C MET A 1 -13.41 9.29 29.49
N THR A 2 -12.44 8.51 29.02
CA THR A 2 -12.35 8.14 27.60
C THR A 2 -13.32 7.00 27.35
N THR A 3 -14.29 7.21 26.47
CA THR A 3 -15.27 6.19 26.11
C THR A 3 -14.64 5.26 25.08
N LEU A 4 -14.50 3.98 25.43
CA LEU A 4 -14.01 2.95 24.50
C LEU A 4 -15.18 2.39 23.68
N GLY A 5 -14.94 2.19 22.38
CA GLY A 5 -15.89 1.57 21.45
C GLY A 5 -15.68 0.05 21.31
N ARG A 6 -16.52 -0.59 20.49
CA ARG A 6 -16.38 -2.00 20.10
C ARG A 6 -15.83 -2.09 18.68
N LEU A 7 -14.86 -2.98 18.45
CA LEU A 7 -14.36 -3.26 17.11
C LEU A 7 -15.37 -4.14 16.35
N GLU A 8 -15.72 -3.74 15.14
CA GLU A 8 -16.70 -4.42 14.30
C GLU A 8 -16.09 -4.77 12.94
N LYS A 9 -16.53 -5.90 12.38
CA LYS A 9 -16.13 -6.29 11.02
C LYS A 9 -17.00 -5.53 10.03
N VAL A 10 -16.37 -4.98 9.00
CA VAL A 10 -17.03 -4.27 7.90
C VAL A 10 -16.64 -4.90 6.56
N GLU A 11 -17.46 -4.67 5.53
CA GLU A 11 -17.08 -4.97 4.15
C GLU A 11 -16.07 -3.91 3.67
N LEU A 12 -14.94 -4.33 3.13
CA LEU A 12 -13.85 -3.41 2.77
C LEU A 12 -14.28 -2.37 1.73
N ARG A 13 -15.14 -2.78 0.80
CA ARG A 13 -15.68 -1.92 -0.28
C ARG A 13 -16.62 -0.83 0.22
N ASP A 14 -17.12 -0.92 1.45
CA ASP A 14 -17.89 0.16 2.08
C ASP A 14 -16.99 1.30 2.56
N VAL A 15 -15.69 1.01 2.78
CA VAL A 15 -14.68 1.98 3.25
C VAL A 15 -13.82 2.48 2.07
N TRP A 16 -13.40 1.55 1.20
CA TRP A 16 -12.58 1.83 0.04
C TRP A 16 -13.29 1.32 -1.21
N ALA A 17 -14.10 2.18 -1.82
CA ALA A 17 -14.88 1.82 -3.00
C ALA A 17 -13.95 1.56 -4.20
N ASN A 18 -12.90 2.36 -4.33
CA ASN A 18 -11.90 2.29 -5.38
C ASN A 18 -10.49 2.11 -4.78
N GLU A 19 -9.70 1.18 -5.34
CA GLU A 19 -8.35 0.93 -4.84
C GLU A 19 -7.43 2.14 -5.05
N ALA A 20 -7.29 2.61 -6.30
CA ALA A 20 -6.39 3.71 -6.63
C ALA A 20 -6.74 5.03 -5.93
N SER A 21 -8.03 5.38 -5.79
CA SER A 21 -8.42 6.67 -5.20
C SER A 21 -8.65 6.63 -3.69
N ASP A 22 -8.89 5.45 -3.10
CA ASP A 22 -9.28 5.35 -1.69
C ASP A 22 -8.31 4.49 -0.88
N PHE A 23 -7.98 3.28 -1.35
CA PHE A 23 -7.12 2.35 -0.61
C PHE A 23 -5.65 2.70 -0.72
N THR A 24 -5.14 2.95 -1.93
CA THR A 24 -3.74 3.28 -2.18
C THR A 24 -3.29 4.51 -1.38
N PRO A 25 -4.06 5.63 -1.34
CA PRO A 25 -3.68 6.78 -0.53
C PRO A 25 -3.77 6.51 0.98
N TRP A 26 -4.71 5.66 1.41
CA TRP A 26 -4.79 5.24 2.81
C TRP A 26 -3.56 4.41 3.20
N LEU A 27 -3.19 3.42 2.40
CA LEU A 27 -2.05 2.55 2.65
C LEU A 27 -0.72 3.33 2.63
N ALA A 28 -0.58 4.27 1.69
CA ALA A 28 0.57 5.15 1.57
C ALA A 28 0.65 6.23 2.69
N GLY A 29 -0.36 6.34 3.56
CA GLY A 29 -0.32 7.24 4.70
C GLY A 29 0.80 6.86 5.67
N GLU A 30 1.44 7.88 6.28
CA GLU A 30 2.64 7.73 7.11
C GLU A 30 2.54 6.62 8.16
N ASP A 31 1.44 6.59 8.93
CA ASP A 31 1.24 5.57 9.97
C ASP A 31 1.07 4.16 9.39
N ASN A 32 0.38 4.04 8.25
CA ASN A 32 0.05 2.76 7.64
C ASN A 32 1.24 2.16 6.88
N ILE A 33 1.97 2.98 6.11
CA ILE A 33 3.16 2.51 5.40
C ILE A 33 4.27 2.15 6.38
N LYS A 34 4.40 2.89 7.49
CA LYS A 34 5.31 2.56 8.57
C LYS A 34 4.95 1.24 9.22
N LEU A 35 3.66 1.03 9.55
CA LEU A 35 3.20 -0.23 10.11
C LEU A 35 3.47 -1.41 9.16
N LEU A 36 3.24 -1.22 7.85
CA LEU A 36 3.57 -2.23 6.85
C LEU A 36 5.08 -2.53 6.85
N GLY A 37 5.91 -1.49 6.75
CA GLY A 37 7.37 -1.58 6.76
C GLY A 37 7.90 -2.33 7.99
N ASP A 38 7.47 -1.93 9.19
CA ASP A 38 7.83 -2.59 10.45
C ASP A 38 7.43 -4.07 10.44
N THR A 39 6.27 -4.40 9.86
CA THR A 39 5.76 -5.78 9.79
C THR A 39 6.58 -6.66 8.86
N ILE A 40 7.11 -6.11 7.76
CA ILE A 40 7.91 -6.86 6.76
C ILE A 40 9.41 -6.65 6.91
N GLY A 41 9.85 -5.87 7.90
CA GLY A 41 11.25 -5.62 8.23
C GLY A 41 11.97 -4.65 7.29
N LEU A 42 11.26 -3.63 6.77
CA LEU A 42 11.80 -2.58 5.88
C LEU A 42 11.55 -1.19 6.47
N GLU A 43 12.46 -0.23 6.25
CA GLU A 43 12.28 1.17 6.65
C GLU A 43 11.71 2.01 5.49
N LEU A 44 10.41 1.85 5.23
CA LEU A 44 9.75 2.42 4.06
C LEU A 44 9.45 3.93 4.19
N GLU A 45 9.92 4.71 3.23
CA GLU A 45 9.51 6.08 2.95
C GLU A 45 8.76 6.12 1.61
N VAL A 46 7.55 6.70 1.58
CA VAL A 46 6.79 6.85 0.33
C VAL A 46 7.36 8.00 -0.48
N GLU A 47 7.72 7.72 -1.72
CA GLU A 47 8.28 8.68 -2.66
C GLU A 47 7.19 9.20 -3.61
N ALA A 48 6.34 8.30 -4.11
CA ALA A 48 5.22 8.66 -4.96
C ALA A 48 4.12 7.60 -4.92
N GLN A 49 2.91 8.01 -5.32
CA GLN A 49 1.79 7.11 -5.63
C GLN A 49 1.52 7.21 -7.12
N GLU A 50 1.07 6.12 -7.74
CA GLU A 50 0.65 6.11 -9.15
C GLU A 50 1.76 6.57 -10.11
N GLU A 51 3.01 6.20 -9.81
CA GLU A 51 4.22 6.71 -10.44
C GLU A 51 4.60 5.91 -11.68
N SER A 52 5.13 6.59 -12.70
CA SER A 52 5.56 5.91 -13.93
C SER A 52 6.95 5.31 -13.74
N VAL A 53 7.05 3.98 -13.83
CA VAL A 53 8.31 3.23 -13.69
C VAL A 53 8.58 2.47 -14.98
N GLY A 54 9.31 3.13 -15.89
CA GLY A 54 9.56 2.60 -17.22
C GLY A 54 8.25 2.47 -18.02
N PRO A 55 7.89 1.27 -18.53
CA PRO A 55 6.64 1.05 -19.25
C PRO A 55 5.44 0.79 -18.32
N PHE A 56 5.67 0.70 -17.00
CA PHE A 56 4.64 0.38 -16.01
C PHE A 56 4.29 1.59 -15.15
N ARG A 57 3.23 1.44 -14.35
CA ARG A 57 2.78 2.42 -13.38
C ARG A 57 2.63 1.71 -12.05
N ALA A 58 3.41 2.15 -11.06
CA ALA A 58 3.43 1.59 -9.72
C ALA A 58 2.35 2.23 -8.85
N ASP A 59 1.59 1.44 -8.10
CA ASP A 59 0.61 1.98 -7.15
C ASP A 59 1.30 2.84 -6.08
N ILE A 60 2.35 2.30 -5.44
CA ILE A 60 3.18 3.04 -4.47
C ILE A 60 4.66 2.74 -4.74
N LEU A 61 5.43 3.81 -4.93
CA LEU A 61 6.88 3.76 -4.97
C LEU A 61 7.43 4.22 -3.62
N CYS A 62 8.22 3.36 -2.99
CA CYS A 62 8.89 3.62 -1.74
C CYS A 62 10.41 3.52 -1.88
N LYS A 63 11.10 4.07 -0.88
CA LYS A 63 12.51 3.85 -0.63
C LYS A 63 12.70 3.18 0.72
N ASP A 64 13.50 2.13 0.76
CA ASP A 64 13.98 1.56 2.02
C ASP A 64 15.16 2.40 2.52
N THR A 65 14.92 3.19 3.55
CA THR A 65 15.89 4.15 4.08
C THR A 65 17.06 3.48 4.79
N ALA A 66 16.95 2.21 5.18
CA ALA A 66 18.02 1.44 5.80
C ALA A 66 19.17 1.12 4.83
N ASN A 67 18.87 0.97 3.54
CA ASN A 67 19.84 0.53 2.53
C ASN A 67 19.77 1.29 1.19
N ASN A 68 18.84 2.25 1.05
CA ASN A 68 18.56 3.05 -0.15
C ASN A 68 18.01 2.25 -1.35
N ASN A 69 17.50 1.05 -1.15
CA ASN A 69 16.87 0.29 -2.24
C ASN A 69 15.49 0.86 -2.57
N TRP A 70 15.13 0.81 -3.86
CA TRP A 70 13.77 1.06 -4.31
C TRP A 70 12.86 -0.11 -3.97
N VAL A 71 11.67 0.20 -3.47
CA VAL A 71 10.63 -0.77 -3.15
C VAL A 71 9.37 -0.38 -3.91
N LEU A 72 8.89 -1.29 -4.76
CA LEU A 72 7.65 -1.13 -5.49
C LEU A 72 6.56 -1.95 -4.81
N ILE A 73 5.41 -1.33 -4.57
CA ILE A 73 4.24 -1.96 -3.94
C ILE A 73 3.08 -1.86 -4.93
N GLU A 74 2.54 -3.02 -5.29
CA GLU A 74 1.28 -3.17 -6.05
C GLU A 74 0.23 -3.70 -5.06
N ASN A 75 -0.74 -2.89 -4.68
CA ASN A 75 -1.64 -3.20 -3.57
C ASN A 75 -3.02 -3.64 -4.06
N GLN A 76 -3.56 -4.69 -3.45
CA GLN A 76 -4.88 -5.22 -3.81
C GLN A 76 -5.71 -5.46 -2.54
N LEU A 77 -6.96 -5.03 -2.54
CA LEU A 77 -7.92 -5.25 -1.44
C LEU A 77 -8.48 -6.67 -1.44
N GLU A 78 -8.75 -7.18 -2.63
CA GLU A 78 -9.35 -8.49 -2.82
C GLU A 78 -8.28 -9.56 -3.07
N ARG A 79 -8.70 -10.81 -3.30
CA ARG A 79 -7.78 -11.89 -3.64
C ARG A 79 -6.91 -11.50 -4.84
N THR A 80 -5.61 -11.74 -4.67
CA THR A 80 -4.60 -11.56 -5.72
C THR A 80 -4.96 -12.31 -7.00
N ASP A 81 -4.68 -11.67 -8.14
CA ASP A 81 -4.87 -12.25 -9.47
C ASP A 81 -3.57 -12.26 -10.29
N HIS A 82 -3.64 -12.91 -11.47
CA HIS A 82 -2.50 -13.11 -12.35
C HIS A 82 -2.11 -11.84 -13.13
N THR A 83 -3.00 -10.85 -13.22
CA THR A 83 -2.72 -9.57 -13.88
C THR A 83 -1.75 -8.76 -13.03
N HIS A 84 -2.02 -8.64 -11.73
CA HIS A 84 -1.15 -7.91 -10.80
C HIS A 84 0.20 -8.60 -10.62
N MET A 85 0.21 -9.94 -10.57
CA MET A 85 1.48 -10.69 -10.55
C MET A 85 2.30 -10.49 -11.83
N GLY A 86 1.64 -10.31 -12.98
CA GLY A 86 2.31 -10.00 -14.24
C GLY A 86 3.08 -8.69 -14.18
N GLN A 87 2.48 -7.63 -13.63
CA GLN A 87 3.11 -6.31 -13.48
C GLN A 87 4.40 -6.35 -12.65
N LEU A 88 4.52 -7.30 -11.70
CA LEU A 88 5.69 -7.43 -10.85
C LEU A 88 6.88 -8.14 -11.51
N ILE A 89 6.66 -8.95 -12.55
CA ILE A 89 7.67 -9.88 -13.10
C ILE A 89 8.12 -9.49 -14.52
N THR A 90 7.29 -8.77 -15.27
CA THR A 90 7.57 -8.34 -16.66
C THR A 90 7.96 -6.89 -16.72
#